data_AF-A0A7Y2E3L0-F1
#
_entry.id   AF-A0A7Y2E3L0-F1
#
_cell.length_a   1.000
_cell.length_b   1.000
_cell.length_c   1.000
_cell.angle_alpha   90.00
_cell.angle_beta   90.00
_cell.angle_gamma   90.00
#
_symmetry.space_group_name_H-M   'P 1'
#
loop_
_entity.id
_entity.type
_entity.pdbx_description
1 polymer ?
#
loop_
_entity_poly.entity_id
_entity_poly.type
_entity_poly.pdbx_seq_one_letter_code
_entity_poly.pdbx_strand_id
1 'polypeptide(L)'
;MTGKSDYFAHESAIVDDGCEIGAGTKIWHFTHIMPKAIIGKNCNIGQNVVVSPEVVLGDNVKVQNNVSIYTGVICDDDVFLGPSMVFTNIINPR
;
A
#
# COMPACT_ATOMS: atom_id res chain seq x y z
N MET A 1 -6.86 26.33 -4.37
CA MET A 1 -7.69 25.56 -3.41
C MET A 1 -6.92 24.30 -3.11
N THR A 2 -6.19 24.25 -1.99
CA THR A 2 -5.44 23.06 -1.56
C THR A 2 -6.46 22.01 -1.11
N GLY A 3 -6.83 21.13 -2.04
CA GLY A 3 -7.72 20.01 -1.77
C GLY A 3 -7.13 19.19 -0.63
N LYS A 4 -7.89 19.06 0.45
CA LYS A 4 -7.59 18.15 1.54
C LYS A 4 -7.41 16.77 0.92
N SER A 5 -6.27 16.12 1.13
CA SER A 5 -6.03 14.77 0.63
C SER A 5 -7.21 13.88 1.04
N ASP A 6 -7.82 13.17 0.09
CA ASP A 6 -8.99 12.32 0.37
C ASP A 6 -8.63 11.07 1.20
N TYR A 7 -7.35 10.89 1.51
CA TYR A 7 -6.79 9.81 2.31
C TYR A 7 -6.02 10.37 3.52
N PHE A 8 -5.83 9.53 4.52
CA PHE A 8 -4.98 9.81 5.67
C PHE A 8 -3.61 9.15 5.50
N ALA A 9 -2.53 9.90 5.67
CA ALA A 9 -1.20 9.36 5.88
C ALA A 9 -0.63 9.93 7.18
N HIS A 10 -0.08 9.03 8.00
CA HIS A 10 0.66 9.43 9.18
C HIS A 10 1.89 10.26 8.79
N GLU A 11 2.31 11.22 9.63
CA GLU A 11 3.47 12.10 9.37
C GLU A 11 4.80 11.36 9.17
N SER A 12 4.88 10.12 9.67
CA SER A 12 6.05 9.25 9.49
C SER A 12 5.93 8.27 8.32
N ALA A 13 4.82 8.28 7.60
CA ALA A 13 4.69 7.55 6.35
C ALA A 13 5.34 8.33 5.21
N ILE A 14 5.94 7.61 4.27
CA ILE A 14 6.51 8.18 3.05
C ILE A 14 5.65 7.71 1.89
N VAL A 15 5.05 8.66 1.18
CA VAL A 15 4.33 8.42 -0.07
C VAL A 15 5.07 9.18 -1.14
N ASP A 16 5.73 8.45 -2.05
CA ASP A 16 6.47 9.08 -3.13
C ASP A 16 5.52 9.69 -4.19
N ASP A 17 6.02 10.64 -4.96
CA ASP A 17 5.26 11.29 -6.03
C ASP A 17 4.79 10.28 -7.09
N GLY A 18 3.59 10.50 -7.64
CA GLY A 18 3.02 9.67 -8.70
C GLY A 18 2.30 8.41 -8.22
N CYS A 19 2.02 8.29 -6.91
CA CYS A 19 1.10 7.27 -6.39
C CYS A 19 -0.36 7.71 -6.56
N GLU A 20 -1.23 6.74 -6.83
CA GLU A 20 -2.68 6.94 -6.84
C GLU A 20 -3.26 6.32 -5.57
N ILE A 21 -3.89 7.14 -4.71
CA ILE A 21 -4.47 6.67 -3.44
C ILE A 21 -5.93 7.08 -3.37
N GLY A 22 -6.81 6.09 -3.27
CA GLY A 22 -8.24 6.27 -3.19
C GLY A 22 -8.72 6.90 -1.89
N ALA A 23 -9.89 7.53 -1.97
CA ALA A 23 -10.54 8.19 -0.83
C ALA A 23 -10.79 7.22 0.34
N GLY A 24 -10.66 7.72 1.57
CA GLY A 24 -10.89 6.96 2.80
C GLY A 24 -9.75 6.01 3.19
N THR A 25 -8.73 5.85 2.34
CA THR A 25 -7.56 5.02 2.64
C THR A 25 -6.75 5.61 3.80
N LYS A 26 -6.24 4.73 4.65
CA LYS A 26 -5.40 5.09 5.81
C LYS A 26 -4.04 4.43 5.70
N ILE A 27 -3.00 5.22 5.80
CA ILE A 27 -1.60 4.80 5.74
C ILE A 27 -0.96 5.10 7.10
N TRP A 28 -0.53 4.06 7.80
CA TRP A 28 0.01 4.15 9.15
C TRP A 28 1.53 4.30 9.16
N HIS A 29 2.08 4.44 10.36
CA HIS A 29 3.47 4.81 10.64
C HIS A 29 4.51 4.03 9.84
N PHE A 30 5.57 4.72 9.40
CA PHE A 30 6.76 4.11 8.79
C PHE A 30 6.49 3.28 7.54
N THR A 31 5.32 3.44 6.93
CA THR A 31 4.98 2.79 5.67
C THR A 31 5.56 3.59 4.52
N HIS A 32 6.11 2.88 3.53
CA HIS A 32 6.65 3.46 2.31
C HIS A 32 5.83 2.98 1.12
N ILE A 33 5.16 3.92 0.45
CA ILE A 33 4.47 3.68 -0.82
C ILE A 33 5.31 4.32 -1.93
N MET A 34 5.85 3.47 -2.79
CA MET A 34 6.77 3.86 -3.86
C MET A 34 6.02 4.26 -5.15
N PRO A 35 6.67 4.99 -6.08
CA PRO A 35 6.00 5.62 -7.22
C PRO A 35 5.16 4.66 -8.07
N LYS A 36 4.08 5.18 -8.65
CA LYS A 36 3.14 4.45 -9.52
C LYS A 36 2.37 3.31 -8.83
N ALA A 37 2.46 3.16 -7.51
CA ALA A 37 1.55 2.28 -6.80
C ALA A 37 0.11 2.81 -6.91
N ILE A 38 -0.84 1.91 -7.08
CA ILE A 38 -2.27 2.20 -7.13
C ILE A 38 -2.90 1.53 -5.90
N ILE A 39 -3.48 2.34 -5.02
CA ILE A 39 -4.19 1.88 -3.83
C ILE A 39 -5.62 2.35 -3.94
N GLY A 40 -6.57 1.42 -3.91
CA GLY A 40 -7.99 1.71 -3.96
C GLY A 40 -8.52 2.50 -2.77
N LYS A 41 -9.85 2.60 -2.70
CA LYS A 41 -10.57 3.32 -1.64
C LYS A 41 -10.64 2.49 -0.38
N ASN A 42 -10.80 3.17 0.76
CA ASN A 42 -11.05 2.55 2.07
C ASN A 42 -10.03 1.47 2.48
N CYS A 43 -8.81 1.52 1.93
CA CYS A 43 -7.77 0.58 2.32
C CYS A 43 -7.21 0.94 3.70
N ASN A 44 -6.68 -0.07 4.39
CA ASN A 44 -5.95 0.13 5.64
C ASN A 44 -4.55 -0.45 5.48
N ILE A 45 -3.55 0.42 5.41
CA ILE A 45 -2.15 0.06 5.24
C ILE A 45 -1.45 0.22 6.58
N GLY A 46 -1.15 -0.91 7.23
CA GLY A 46 -0.56 -1.02 8.56
C GLY A 46 0.80 -0.33 8.70
N GLN A 47 1.39 -0.43 9.89
CA GLN A 47 2.70 0.13 10.18
C GLN A 47 3.81 -0.66 9.47
N ASN A 48 4.86 0.04 9.04
CA ASN A 48 6.07 -0.56 8.48
C ASN A 48 5.76 -1.48 7.29
N VAL A 49 4.84 -1.05 6.43
CA VAL A 49 4.52 -1.73 5.18
C VAL A 49 5.38 -1.14 4.07
N VAL A 50 5.88 -2.00 3.17
CA VAL A 50 6.54 -1.57 1.94
C VAL A 50 5.64 -1.93 0.76
N VAL A 51 5.22 -0.92 0.00
CA VAL A 51 4.51 -1.06 -1.27
C VAL A 51 5.46 -0.63 -2.38
N SER A 52 5.97 -1.59 -3.14
CA SER A 52 6.93 -1.35 -4.22
C SER A 52 6.27 -0.67 -5.43
N PRO A 53 7.07 -0.16 -6.39
CA PRO A 53 6.51 0.47 -7.58
C PRO A 53 5.56 -0.46 -8.33
N GLU A 54 4.52 0.13 -8.92
CA GLU A 54 3.57 -0.54 -9.82
C GLU A 54 2.75 -1.67 -9.15
N VAL A 55 2.72 -1.73 -7.81
CA VAL A 55 1.78 -2.58 -7.07
C VAL A 55 0.36 -2.03 -7.19
N VAL A 56 -0.61 -2.93 -7.34
CA VAL A 56 -2.04 -2.58 -7.37
C VAL A 56 -2.77 -3.24 -6.20
N LEU A 57 -3.41 -2.43 -5.36
CA LEU A 57 -4.34 -2.87 -4.33
C LEU A 57 -5.73 -2.34 -4.69
N GLY A 58 -6.73 -3.22 -4.76
CA GLY A 58 -8.14 -2.87 -4.97
C GLY A 58 -8.76 -2.09 -3.82
N ASP A 59 -10.09 -2.00 -3.82
CA ASP A 59 -10.86 -1.32 -2.77
C ASP A 59 -10.95 -2.20 -1.49
N ASN A 60 -11.06 -1.56 -0.33
CA ASN A 60 -11.21 -2.21 0.99
C ASN A 60 -10.09 -3.19 1.39
N VAL A 61 -8.93 -3.15 0.73
CA VAL A 61 -7.80 -4.02 1.07
C VAL A 61 -7.25 -3.68 2.46
N LYS A 62 -6.98 -4.71 3.26
CA LYS A 62 -6.40 -4.59 4.60
C LYS A 62 -5.00 -5.20 4.62
N VAL A 63 -4.00 -4.35 4.72
CA VAL A 63 -2.60 -4.75 4.86
C VAL A 63 -2.18 -4.59 6.32
N GLN A 64 -1.88 -5.69 6.99
CA GLN A 64 -1.41 -5.65 8.37
C GLN A 64 0.06 -5.22 8.46
N ASN A 65 0.54 -5.00 9.69
CA ASN A 65 1.87 -4.46 9.95
C ASN A 65 2.98 -5.38 9.41
N ASN A 66 4.12 -4.76 9.07
CA ASN A 66 5.36 -5.42 8.65
C ASN A 66 5.24 -6.25 7.35
N VAL A 67 4.35 -5.86 6.46
CA VAL A 67 4.14 -6.54 5.17
C VAL A 67 4.99 -5.92 4.08
N SER A 68 5.61 -6.76 3.26
CA SER A 68 6.30 -6.35 2.03
C SER A 68 5.55 -6.82 0.79
N ILE A 69 5.20 -5.88 -0.09
CA ILE A 69 4.51 -6.12 -1.36
C ILE A 69 5.43 -5.66 -2.49
N TYR A 70 5.97 -6.61 -3.24
CA TYR A 70 6.91 -6.32 -4.34
C TYR A 70 6.20 -6.09 -5.68
N THR A 71 6.91 -5.40 -6.57
CA THR A 71 6.47 -5.08 -7.93
C THR A 71 5.94 -6.32 -8.65
N GLY A 72 4.80 -6.14 -9.35
CA GLY A 72 4.08 -7.18 -10.07
C GLY A 72 2.93 -7.81 -9.28
N VAL A 73 2.77 -7.47 -7.99
CA VAL A 73 1.63 -7.92 -7.19
C VAL A 73 0.38 -7.09 -7.50
N ILE A 74 -0.72 -7.80 -7.71
CA ILE A 74 -2.08 -7.25 -7.82
C ILE A 74 -2.92 -7.95 -6.76
N CYS A 75 -3.60 -7.18 -5.91
CA CYS A 75 -4.59 -7.67 -4.96
C CYS A 75 -5.95 -7.09 -5.34
N ASP A 76 -6.94 -7.95 -5.53
CA ASP A 76 -8.32 -7.55 -5.79
C ASP A 76 -8.99 -6.95 -4.54
N ASP A 77 -10.22 -6.49 -4.71
CA ASP A 77 -11.05 -5.90 -3.66
C ASP A 77 -11.23 -6.85 -2.46
N ASP A 78 -11.40 -6.27 -1.27
CA ASP A 78 -11.69 -6.97 0.00
C ASP A 78 -10.61 -7.99 0.45
N VAL A 79 -9.43 -8.01 -0.19
CA VAL A 79 -8.31 -8.87 0.20
C VAL A 79 -7.75 -8.49 1.57
N PHE A 80 -7.45 -9.51 2.39
CA PHE A 80 -6.77 -9.37 3.68
C PHE A 80 -5.35 -9.96 3.61
N LEU A 81 -4.36 -9.11 3.89
CA LEU A 81 -2.96 -9.48 3.99
C LEU A 81 -2.54 -9.51 5.47
N GLY A 82 -2.27 -10.71 5.98
CA GLY A 82 -1.93 -10.96 7.38
C GLY A 82 -0.60 -10.31 7.83
N PRO A 83 -0.38 -10.17 9.15
CA PRO A 83 0.79 -9.50 9.68
C PRO A 83 2.08 -10.25 9.31
N SER A 84 3.12 -9.50 8.98
CA SER A 84 4.47 -10.02 8.69
C SER A 84 4.56 -11.01 7.52
N MET A 85 3.55 -11.06 6.64
CA MET A 85 3.65 -11.85 5.39
C MET A 85 4.45 -11.08 4.34
N VAL A 86 5.01 -11.80 3.36
CA VAL A 86 5.78 -11.21 2.26
C VAL A 86 5.30 -11.80 0.94
N PHE A 87 4.91 -10.94 0.00
CA PHE A 87 4.85 -11.33 -1.40
C PHE A 87 6.25 -11.25 -1.98
N THR A 88 6.74 -12.31 -2.62
CA THR A 88 8.02 -12.29 -3.35
C THR A 88 7.77 -12.16 -4.85
N ASN A 89 8.68 -11.52 -5.58
CA ASN A 89 8.66 -11.45 -7.05
C ASN A 89 9.85 -12.21 -7.66
N ILE A 90 10.38 -13.20 -6.94
CA ILE A 90 11.50 -14.02 -7.39
C ILE A 90 10.97 -15.07 -8.38
N ILE A 91 11.30 -14.92 -9.65
CA ILE A 91 10.89 -15.85 -10.71
C ILE A 91 11.54 -17.23 -10.53
N ASN A 92 12.78 -17.28 -10.06
CA ASN A 92 13.53 -18.52 -9.87
C ASN A 92 14.13 -18.61 -8.45
N PRO A 93 13.34 -19.02 -7.44
CA PRO A 93 13.85 -19.27 -6.10
C PRO A 93 14.86 -20.44 -6.16
N ARG A 94 16.04 -20.26 -5.57
CA ARG A 94 17.06 -21.32 -5.43
C ARG A 94 16.91 -22.03 -4.11
#